data_AF-A0A1F9HRN6-F1
#
_entry.id   AF-A0A1F9HRN6-F1
#
_cell.length_a   1.000
_cell.length_b   1.000
_cell.length_c   1.000
_cell.angle_alpha   90.00
_cell.angle_beta   90.00
_cell.angle_gamma   90.00
#
_symmetry.space_group_name_H-M   'P 1'
#
loop_
_entity.id
_entity.type
_entity.pdbx_description
1 polymer ?
#
loop_
_entity_poly.entity_id
_entity_poly.type
_entity_poly.pdbx_seq_one_letter_code
_entity_poly.pdbx_strand_id
1 'polypeptide(L)'
;MDKPTPGKDGKRLRQHYFVARELQITIALLVVLALLGGAFLQSVSSALNTYFGFTTPVMTIFLTIGYIAIVAILAIFFAHRFVGPFKRLEYEMKIIANGALDKRLTVRTKDELHVRNFVAYVNEFIENFENMSKDYNKVHSAISIQMADIIKRMEKAQYNPEEIKEAIKTLQKQMHALREKW
;
A
#
# COMPACT_ATOMS: atom_id res chain seq x y z
N MET A 1 -27.73 23.67 -38.14
CA MET A 1 -27.16 22.46 -37.49
C MET A 1 -25.78 22.83 -37.00
N ASP A 2 -25.70 23.36 -35.78
CA ASP A 2 -24.44 23.70 -35.14
C ASP A 2 -23.80 22.46 -34.53
N LYS A 3 -22.52 22.23 -34.84
CA LYS A 3 -21.72 21.18 -34.21
C LYS A 3 -21.23 21.67 -32.85
N PRO A 4 -21.33 20.87 -31.77
CA PRO A 4 -20.74 21.22 -30.49
C PRO A 4 -19.22 21.09 -30.55
N THR A 5 -18.52 22.15 -30.16
CA THR A 5 -17.07 22.15 -29.92
C THR A 5 -16.74 21.42 -28.62
N PRO A 6 -15.69 20.58 -28.57
CA PRO A 6 -15.27 19.92 -27.34
C PRO A 6 -14.58 20.93 -26.42
N GLY A 7 -15.22 21.17 -25.27
CA GLY A 7 -14.68 21.99 -24.19
C GLY A 7 -13.34 21.46 -23.70
N LYS A 8 -12.31 22.29 -23.86
CA LYS A 8 -11.04 22.21 -23.15
C LYS A 8 -11.32 22.43 -21.67
N ASP A 9 -11.14 21.40 -20.85
CA ASP A 9 -10.78 21.58 -19.44
C ASP A 9 -10.04 20.33 -18.95
N GLY A 10 -8.80 20.20 -19.45
CA GLY A 10 -7.80 19.33 -18.84
C GLY A 10 -7.41 19.92 -17.48
N LYS A 11 -8.22 19.65 -16.45
CA LYS A 11 -7.85 19.86 -15.06
C LYS A 11 -6.62 18.99 -14.79
N ARG A 12 -5.44 19.58 -14.93
CA ARG A 12 -4.19 19.00 -14.46
C ARG A 12 -4.34 18.79 -12.96
N LEU A 13 -4.65 17.55 -12.57
CA LEU A 13 -4.51 17.10 -11.19
C LEU A 13 -3.07 17.40 -10.79
N ARG A 14 -2.88 18.47 -10.03
CA ARG A 14 -1.63 18.70 -9.30
C ARG A 14 -1.54 17.54 -8.32
N GLN A 15 -0.81 16.51 -8.71
CA GLN A 15 -0.34 15.49 -7.79
C GLN A 15 0.47 16.23 -6.72
N HIS A 16 -0.17 16.49 -5.58
CA HIS A 16 0.56 16.82 -4.38
C HIS A 16 1.37 15.58 -4.05
N TYR A 17 2.65 15.60 -4.44
CA TYR A 17 3.65 14.70 -3.91
C TYR A 17 3.59 14.87 -2.40
N PHE A 18 2.90 13.95 -1.73
CA PHE A 18 2.99 13.77 -0.29
C PHE A 18 4.39 13.23 -0.03
N VAL A 19 5.34 14.16 -0.05
CA VAL A 19 6.69 13.89 0.39
C VAL A 19 6.54 13.58 1.87
N ALA A 20 6.69 12.30 2.23
CA ALA A 20 6.71 11.85 3.62
C ALA A 20 7.88 12.54 4.32
N ARG A 21 7.65 13.74 4.86
CA ARG A 21 8.66 14.58 5.50
C ARG A 21 9.42 13.81 6.58
N GLU A 22 8.75 12.89 7.25
CA GLU A 22 9.33 12.03 8.29
C GLU A 22 10.26 10.95 7.73
N LEU A 23 9.96 10.37 6.56
CA LEU A 23 10.89 9.48 5.85
C LEU A 23 12.13 10.26 5.40
N GLN A 24 11.93 11.47 4.88
CA GLN A 24 13.04 12.36 4.53
C GLN A 24 13.87 12.75 5.76
N ILE A 25 13.25 13.02 6.90
CA ILE A 25 13.94 13.28 8.17
C ILE A 25 14.73 12.05 8.61
N THR A 26 14.19 10.83 8.46
CA THR A 26 14.90 9.60 8.82
C THR A 26 16.11 9.35 7.92
N ILE A 27 15.95 9.54 6.61
CA ILE A 27 17.04 9.45 5.64
C ILE A 27 18.08 10.55 5.92
N ALA A 28 17.64 11.79 6.17
CA ALA A 28 18.52 12.90 6.49
C ALA A 28 19.30 12.64 7.79
N LEU A 29 18.64 12.10 8.83
CA LEU A 29 19.28 11.72 10.08
C LEU A 29 20.34 10.63 9.86
N LEU A 30 20.06 9.63 9.03
CA LEU A 30 21.04 8.60 8.67
C LEU A 30 22.26 9.19 7.95
N VAL A 31 22.03 10.09 7.00
CA VAL A 31 23.11 10.80 6.30
C VAL A 31 23.93 11.62 7.28
N VAL A 32 23.28 12.38 8.16
CA VAL A 32 23.95 13.15 9.21
C VAL A 32 24.75 12.24 10.14
N LEU A 33 24.20 11.10 10.57
CA LEU A 33 24.88 10.16 11.44
C LEU A 33 26.12 9.53 10.76
N ALA A 34 26.01 9.19 9.47
CA ALA A 34 27.15 8.70 8.69
C ALA A 34 28.25 9.76 8.55
N LEU A 35 27.88 11.01 8.28
CA LEU A 35 28.82 12.13 8.21
C LEU A 35 29.50 12.40 9.56
N LEU A 36 28.74 12.39 10.66
CA LEU A 36 29.27 12.52 12.02
C LEU A 36 30.22 11.37 12.37
N GLY A 37 29.88 10.14 11.99
CA GLY A 37 30.77 8.99 12.14
C GLY A 37 32.08 9.15 11.38
N GLY A 38 32.03 9.68 10.15
CA GLY A 38 33.22 10.03 9.36
C GLY A 38 34.08 11.12 10.01
N ALA A 39 33.46 12.22 10.44
CA ALA A 39 34.15 13.32 11.12
C ALA A 39 34.79 12.87 12.44
N PHE A 40 34.10 12.03 13.21
CA PHE A 40 34.62 11.43 14.42
C PHE A 40 35.85 10.55 14.15
N LEU A 41 35.78 9.65 13.16
CA LEU A 41 36.92 8.82 12.77
C LEU A 41 38.11 9.66 12.30
N GLN A 42 37.85 10.76 11.57
CA GLN A 42 38.89 11.69 11.14
C GLN A 42 39.57 12.39 12.34
N SER A 43 38.78 12.83 13.32
CA SER A 43 39.30 13.44 14.55
C SER A 43 40.16 12.45 15.36
N VAL A 44 39.67 11.22 15.54
CA VAL A 44 40.41 10.15 16.23
C VAL A 44 41.71 9.81 15.49
N SER A 45 41.67 9.72 14.17
CA SER A 45 42.87 9.47 13.36
C SER A 45 43.92 10.57 13.50
N SER A 46 43.50 11.84 13.46
CA SER A 46 44.41 12.97 13.66
C SER A 46 45.12 12.90 15.02
N ALA A 47 44.36 12.65 16.09
CA ALA A 47 44.92 12.50 17.43
C ALA A 47 45.89 11.31 17.53
N LEU A 48 45.53 10.15 17.00
CA LEU A 48 46.40 8.96 17.00
C LEU A 48 47.69 9.19 16.21
N ASN A 49 47.62 9.90 15.09
CA ASN A 49 48.80 10.24 14.30
C ASN A 49 49.77 11.13 15.09
N THR A 50 49.26 12.12 15.82
CA THR A 50 50.07 12.98 16.69
C THR A 50 50.74 12.22 17.83
N TYR A 51 50.03 11.28 18.47
CA TYR A 51 50.55 10.54 19.63
C TYR A 51 51.48 9.38 19.28
N PHE A 52 51.20 8.65 18.20
CA PHE A 52 51.92 7.41 17.86
C PHE A 52 52.86 7.55 16.65
N GLY A 53 52.82 8.68 15.93
CA GLY A 53 53.70 8.93 14.78
C GLY A 53 53.56 7.93 13.64
N PHE A 54 52.39 7.29 13.50
CA PHE A 54 52.15 6.31 12.46
C PHE A 54 52.33 6.89 11.06
N THR A 55 52.92 6.13 10.14
CA THR A 55 52.99 6.52 8.72
C THR A 55 51.59 6.71 8.13
N THR A 56 51.35 7.88 7.53
CA THR A 56 50.09 8.33 6.90
C THR A 56 49.31 7.30 6.05
N PRO A 57 49.94 6.42 5.24
CA PRO A 57 49.18 5.47 4.41
C PRO A 57 48.46 4.38 5.22
N VAL A 58 49.08 3.84 6.28
CA VAL A 58 48.46 2.77 7.08
C VAL A 58 47.24 3.29 7.83
N MET A 59 47.34 4.49 8.42
CA MET A 59 46.19 5.11 9.10
C MET A 59 45.01 5.41 8.18
N THR A 60 45.28 5.80 6.93
CA THR A 60 44.24 6.08 5.94
C THR A 60 43.45 4.82 5.59
N ILE A 61 44.14 3.68 5.47
CA ILE A 61 43.52 2.37 5.23
C ILE A 61 42.63 1.97 6.43
N PHE A 62 43.15 2.06 7.66
CA PHE A 62 42.37 1.76 8.87
C PHE A 62 41.11 2.61 9.00
N LEU A 63 41.21 3.91 8.69
CA LEU A 63 40.08 4.86 8.76
C LEU A 63 39.01 4.52 7.72
N THR A 64 39.44 4.15 6.51
CA THR A 64 38.53 3.74 5.44
C THR A 64 37.79 2.46 5.81
N ILE A 65 38.50 1.46 6.35
CA ILE A 65 37.88 0.22 6.83
C ILE A 65 36.89 0.52 7.98
N GLY A 66 37.28 1.37 8.93
CA GLY A 66 36.41 1.78 10.03
C GLY A 66 35.14 2.49 9.54
N TYR A 67 35.25 3.37 8.55
CA TYR A 67 34.11 4.06 7.97
C TYR A 67 33.17 3.09 7.24
N ILE A 68 33.72 2.18 6.42
CA ILE A 68 32.94 1.12 5.77
C ILE A 68 32.19 0.30 6.81
N ALA A 69 32.84 -0.06 7.92
CA ALA A 69 32.20 -0.81 9.00
C ALA A 69 31.03 -0.05 9.64
N ILE A 70 31.18 1.26 9.92
CA ILE A 70 30.09 2.10 10.45
C ILE A 70 28.92 2.14 9.47
N VAL A 71 29.19 2.42 8.18
CA VAL A 71 28.16 2.47 7.15
C VAL A 71 27.45 1.13 7.00
N ALA A 72 28.19 0.01 7.05
CA ALA A 72 27.62 -1.33 6.99
C ALA A 72 26.69 -1.61 8.19
N ILE A 73 27.09 -1.23 9.40
CA ILE A 73 26.25 -1.38 10.60
C ILE A 73 24.96 -0.56 10.47
N LEU A 74 25.04 0.68 10.00
CA LEU A 74 23.86 1.52 9.77
C LEU A 74 22.94 0.92 8.71
N ALA A 75 23.50 0.39 7.62
CA ALA A 75 22.73 -0.26 6.57
C ALA A 75 22.01 -1.52 7.07
N ILE A 76 22.69 -2.36 7.88
CA ILE A 76 22.09 -3.55 8.49
C ILE A 76 20.96 -3.15 9.45
N PHE A 77 21.18 -2.13 10.29
CA PHE A 77 20.16 -1.63 11.20
C PHE A 77 18.92 -1.14 10.45
N PHE A 78 19.11 -0.38 9.37
CA PHE A 78 18.03 0.08 8.51
C PHE A 78 17.31 -1.08 7.84
N ALA A 79 18.04 -2.03 7.26
CA ALA A 79 17.47 -3.21 6.62
C ALA A 79 16.60 -4.01 7.62
N HIS A 80 17.10 -4.25 8.84
CA HIS A 80 16.34 -4.99 9.84
C HIS A 80 15.09 -4.24 10.30
N ARG A 81 15.16 -2.91 10.45
CA ARG A 81 14.03 -2.09 10.91
C ARG A 81 12.95 -1.86 9.85
N PHE A 82 13.33 -1.71 8.59
CA PHE A 82 12.40 -1.38 7.51
C PHE A 82 12.05 -2.60 6.65
N VAL A 83 13.05 -3.30 6.11
CA VAL A 83 12.83 -4.38 5.13
C VAL A 83 12.07 -5.56 5.75
N GLY A 84 12.30 -5.85 7.03
CA GLY A 84 11.61 -6.93 7.76
C GLY A 84 10.09 -6.76 7.76
N PRO A 85 9.55 -5.67 8.34
CA PRO A 85 8.12 -5.38 8.29
C PRO A 85 7.56 -5.34 6.87
N PHE A 86 8.26 -4.71 5.92
CA PHE A 86 7.78 -4.64 4.53
C PHE A 86 7.67 -6.00 3.86
N LYS A 87 8.64 -6.91 4.05
CA LYS A 87 8.54 -8.28 3.51
C LYS A 87 7.37 -9.05 4.11
N ARG A 88 7.07 -8.85 5.40
CA ARG A 88 5.90 -9.46 6.03
C ARG A 88 4.61 -8.94 5.42
N LEU A 89 4.50 -7.62 5.27
CA LEU A 89 3.34 -6.98 4.64
C LEU A 89 3.15 -7.46 3.19
N GLU A 90 4.24 -7.60 2.43
CA GLU A 90 4.20 -8.13 1.07
C GLU A 90 3.64 -9.56 1.05
N TYR A 91 4.08 -10.42 1.96
CA TYR A 91 3.58 -11.78 2.07
C TYR A 91 2.09 -11.84 2.45
N GLU A 92 1.69 -11.09 3.48
CA GLU A 92 0.28 -11.02 3.90
C GLU A 92 -0.60 -10.44 2.77
N MET A 93 -0.13 -9.43 2.05
CA MET A 93 -0.82 -8.90 0.88
C MET A 93 -0.94 -9.89 -0.27
N LYS A 94 0.06 -10.73 -0.53
CA LYS A 94 -0.05 -11.81 -1.52
C LYS A 94 -1.14 -12.81 -1.17
N ILE A 95 -1.30 -13.13 0.12
CA ILE A 95 -2.38 -14.01 0.58
C ILE A 95 -3.75 -13.36 0.34
N ILE A 96 -3.89 -12.08 0.68
CA ILE A 96 -5.13 -11.31 0.46
C ILE A 96 -5.44 -11.21 -1.04
N ALA A 97 -4.43 -10.97 -1.88
CA ALA A 97 -4.58 -10.92 -3.34
C ALA A 97 -5.05 -12.26 -3.93
N ASN A 98 -4.74 -13.39 -3.28
CA ASN A 98 -5.23 -14.71 -3.66
C ASN A 98 -6.67 -15.00 -3.18
N GLY A 99 -7.36 -14.01 -2.60
CA GLY A 99 -8.78 -14.10 -2.24
C GLY A 99 -9.06 -14.37 -0.76
N ALA A 100 -8.05 -14.49 0.08
CA ALA A 100 -8.21 -14.66 1.54
C ALA A 100 -8.50 -13.31 2.22
N LEU A 101 -9.71 -12.78 2.00
CA LEU A 101 -10.18 -11.51 2.55
C LEU A 101 -10.47 -11.56 4.05
N ASP A 102 -10.44 -12.74 4.68
CA ASP A 102 -10.53 -12.91 6.15
C ASP A 102 -9.25 -12.47 6.86
N LYS A 103 -8.12 -12.41 6.13
CA LYS A 103 -6.84 -12.01 6.68
C LYS A 103 -6.76 -10.50 6.86
N ARG A 104 -6.03 -10.09 7.89
CA ARG A 104 -5.70 -8.70 8.18
C ARG A 104 -4.20 -8.56 8.29
N LEU A 105 -3.69 -7.42 7.84
CA LEU A 105 -2.30 -7.07 7.96
C LEU A 105 -1.96 -6.80 9.42
N THR A 106 -0.80 -7.29 9.87
CA THR A 106 -0.35 -7.12 11.26
C THR A 106 1.08 -6.60 11.34
N VAL A 107 1.30 -5.63 12.22
CA VAL A 107 2.61 -5.03 12.50
C VAL A 107 2.89 -4.99 13.98
N ARG A 108 4.17 -4.95 14.35
CA ARG A 108 4.58 -4.90 15.75
C ARG A 108 4.35 -3.50 16.31
N THR A 109 4.05 -3.40 17.60
CA THR A 109 3.86 -2.10 18.28
C THR A 109 5.10 -1.22 18.23
N LYS A 110 6.29 -1.83 18.12
CA LYS A 110 7.60 -1.15 18.01
C LYS A 110 7.93 -0.70 16.58
N ASP A 111 7.15 -1.13 15.58
CA ASP A 111 7.35 -0.67 14.21
C ASP A 111 6.97 0.80 14.11
N GLU A 112 7.50 1.48 13.09
CA GLU A 112 7.29 2.91 12.88
C GLU A 112 5.81 3.26 12.75
N LEU A 113 5.40 4.41 13.30
CA LEU A 113 4.01 4.87 13.33
C LEU A 113 3.38 4.88 11.93
N HIS A 114 4.12 5.27 10.89
CA HIS A 114 3.61 5.27 9.52
C HIS A 114 3.28 3.90 8.98
N VAL A 115 4.11 2.90 9.27
CA VAL A 115 3.86 1.52 8.85
C VAL A 115 2.58 1.03 9.54
N ARG A 116 2.35 1.41 10.79
CA ARG A 116 1.11 1.11 11.52
C ARG A 116 -0.12 1.80 10.93
N ASN A 117 -0.03 3.08 10.61
CA ASN A 117 -1.14 3.82 10.01
C ASN A 117 -1.45 3.29 8.60
N PHE A 118 -0.43 2.99 7.81
CA PHE A 118 -0.58 2.36 6.51
C PHE A 118 -1.33 1.03 6.62
N VAL A 119 -0.93 0.17 7.55
CA VAL A 119 -1.61 -1.11 7.81
C VAL A 119 -3.06 -0.91 8.23
N ALA A 120 -3.36 0.11 9.05
CA ALA A 120 -4.74 0.42 9.42
C ALA A 120 -5.58 0.79 8.19
N TYR A 121 -5.08 1.69 7.33
CA TYR A 121 -5.79 2.07 6.10
C TYR A 121 -5.97 0.91 5.13
N VAL A 122 -4.97 0.02 5.00
CA VAL A 122 -5.10 -1.15 4.14
C VAL A 122 -6.11 -2.14 4.72
N ASN A 123 -6.15 -2.32 6.04
CA ASN A 123 -7.16 -3.17 6.68
C ASN A 123 -8.58 -2.63 6.50
N GLU A 124 -8.76 -1.31 6.60
CA GLU A 124 -10.04 -0.65 6.30
C GLU A 124 -10.43 -0.84 4.83
N PHE A 125 -9.47 -0.72 3.91
CA PHE A 125 -9.70 -1.01 2.50
C PHE A 125 -10.13 -2.47 2.26
N ILE A 126 -9.46 -3.43 2.89
CA ILE A 126 -9.80 -4.86 2.79
C ILE A 126 -11.21 -5.10 3.33
N GLU A 127 -11.56 -4.50 4.46
CA GLU A 127 -12.90 -4.60 5.05
C GLU A 127 -13.98 -4.04 4.12
N ASN A 128 -13.75 -2.86 3.54
CA ASN A 128 -14.65 -2.27 2.55
C ASN A 128 -14.81 -3.17 1.32
N PHE A 129 -13.72 -3.76 0.84
CA PHE A 129 -13.74 -4.69 -0.29
C PHE A 129 -14.49 -5.99 0.04
N GLU A 130 -14.30 -6.54 1.25
CA GLU A 130 -15.03 -7.70 1.75
C GLU A 130 -16.53 -7.43 1.83
N ASN A 131 -16.92 -6.27 2.35
CA ASN A 131 -18.32 -5.84 2.43
C ASN A 131 -18.93 -5.66 1.03
N MET A 132 -18.20 -5.04 0.11
CA MET A 132 -18.61 -4.92 -1.29
C MET A 132 -18.82 -6.30 -1.95
N SER A 133 -17.90 -7.24 -1.74
CA SER A 133 -18.02 -8.61 -2.25
C SER A 133 -19.24 -9.33 -1.67
N LYS A 134 -19.52 -9.19 -0.37
CA LYS A 134 -20.72 -9.75 0.27
C LYS A 134 -22.01 -9.17 -0.31
N ASP A 135 -22.08 -7.85 -0.48
CA ASP A 135 -23.25 -7.18 -1.06
C ASP A 135 -23.47 -7.60 -2.52
N TYR A 136 -22.39 -7.70 -3.30
CA TYR A 136 -22.43 -8.21 -4.67
C TYR A 136 -22.98 -9.63 -4.73
N ASN A 137 -22.46 -10.53 -3.89
CA ASN A 137 -22.90 -11.93 -3.85
C ASN A 137 -24.37 -12.07 -3.44
N LYS A 138 -24.85 -11.27 -2.47
CA LYS A 138 -26.26 -11.25 -2.08
C LYS A 138 -27.17 -10.84 -3.24
N VAL A 139 -26.82 -9.75 -3.93
CA VAL A 139 -27.59 -9.28 -5.09
C VAL A 139 -27.52 -10.29 -6.22
N HIS A 140 -26.35 -10.83 -6.53
CA HIS A 140 -26.18 -11.86 -7.57
C HIS A 140 -27.04 -13.10 -7.27
N SER A 141 -27.05 -13.59 -6.03
CA SER A 141 -27.91 -14.71 -5.63
C SER A 141 -29.39 -14.37 -5.77
N ALA A 142 -29.82 -13.17 -5.37
CA ALA A 142 -31.22 -12.74 -5.49
C ALA A 142 -31.67 -12.64 -6.95
N ILE A 143 -30.80 -12.09 -7.82
CA ILE A 143 -31.03 -12.02 -9.27
C ILE A 143 -31.11 -13.43 -9.86
N SER A 144 -30.18 -14.32 -9.51
CA SER A 144 -30.14 -15.69 -10.02
C SER A 144 -31.43 -16.47 -9.66
N ILE A 145 -31.90 -16.34 -8.42
CA ILE A 145 -33.16 -16.97 -7.96
C ILE A 145 -34.37 -16.41 -8.73
N GLN A 146 -34.48 -15.08 -8.85
CA GLN A 146 -35.57 -14.45 -9.59
C GLN A 146 -35.56 -14.84 -11.08
N MET A 147 -34.38 -14.89 -11.70
CA MET A 147 -34.20 -15.30 -13.09
C MET A 147 -34.65 -16.76 -13.29
N ALA A 148 -34.25 -17.66 -12.37
CA ALA A 148 -34.68 -19.06 -12.40
C ALA A 148 -36.20 -19.21 -12.23
N ASP A 149 -36.83 -18.40 -11.37
CA ASP A 149 -38.28 -18.40 -11.20
C ASP A 149 -39.01 -17.91 -12.46
N ILE A 150 -38.51 -16.84 -13.09
CA ILE A 150 -39.05 -16.35 -14.37
C ILE A 150 -38.95 -17.43 -15.46
N ILE A 151 -37.79 -18.09 -15.59
CA ILE A 151 -37.59 -19.19 -16.54
C ILE A 151 -38.62 -20.31 -16.29
N LYS A 152 -38.78 -20.73 -15.03
CA LYS A 152 -39.72 -21.79 -14.66
C LYS A 152 -41.19 -21.42 -14.94
N ARG A 153 -41.58 -20.15 -14.76
CA ARG A 153 -42.92 -19.65 -15.12
C ARG A 153 -43.15 -19.64 -16.63
N MET A 154 -42.13 -19.25 -17.40
CA MET A 154 -42.16 -19.30 -18.87
C MET A 154 -42.31 -20.73 -19.40
N GLU A 155 -41.54 -21.67 -18.87
CA GLU A 155 -41.61 -23.10 -19.25
C GLU A 155 -42.99 -23.72 -18.98
N LYS A 156 -43.65 -23.30 -17.90
CA LYS A 156 -45.00 -23.77 -17.54
C LYS A 156 -46.12 -23.10 -18.32
N ALA A 157 -45.82 -22.17 -19.24
CA ALA A 157 -46.78 -21.31 -19.92
C ALA A 157 -47.74 -20.56 -18.97
N GLN A 158 -47.36 -20.42 -17.70
CA GLN A 158 -48.11 -19.69 -16.67
C GLN A 158 -47.43 -18.35 -16.45
N TYR A 159 -47.54 -17.45 -17.42
CA TYR A 159 -47.00 -16.10 -17.27
C TYR A 159 -47.84 -15.04 -17.97
N ASN A 160 -47.92 -13.89 -17.31
CA ASN A 160 -48.38 -12.65 -17.90
C ASN A 160 -47.15 -11.88 -18.41
N PRO A 161 -47.09 -11.49 -19.70
CA PRO A 161 -45.98 -10.72 -20.26
C PRO A 161 -45.66 -9.43 -19.48
N GLU A 162 -46.66 -8.75 -18.92
CA GLU A 162 -46.45 -7.53 -18.14
C GLU A 162 -45.81 -7.83 -16.76
N GLU A 163 -46.12 -8.96 -16.14
CA GLU A 163 -45.48 -9.37 -14.87
C GLU A 163 -43.99 -9.67 -15.05
N ILE A 164 -43.63 -10.36 -16.15
CA ILE A 164 -42.21 -10.62 -16.48
C ILE A 164 -41.46 -9.32 -16.73
N LYS A 165 -42.08 -8.39 -17.48
CA LYS A 165 -41.49 -7.08 -17.78
C LYS A 165 -41.24 -6.26 -16.51
N GLU A 166 -42.17 -6.26 -15.57
CA GLU A 166 -41.98 -5.59 -14.27
C GLU A 166 -40.92 -6.28 -13.40
N ALA A 167 -40.84 -7.62 -13.42
CA ALA A 167 -39.78 -8.36 -12.74
C ALA A 167 -38.38 -8.02 -13.30
N ILE A 168 -38.25 -7.95 -14.63
CA ILE A 168 -37.00 -7.55 -15.30
C ILE A 168 -36.62 -6.10 -14.96
N LYS A 169 -37.58 -5.17 -14.97
CA LYS A 169 -37.32 -3.78 -14.55
C LYS A 169 -36.86 -3.70 -13.10
N THR A 170 -37.44 -4.52 -12.22
CA THR A 170 -37.07 -4.57 -10.80
C THR A 170 -35.64 -5.08 -10.62
N LEU A 171 -35.27 -6.15 -11.35
CA LEU A 171 -33.90 -6.66 -11.39
C LEU A 171 -32.92 -5.60 -11.90
N GLN A 172 -33.27 -4.89 -12.97
CA GLN A 172 -32.45 -3.81 -13.53
C GLN A 172 -32.25 -2.67 -12.52
N LYS A 173 -33.29 -2.27 -11.78
CA LYS A 173 -33.18 -1.28 -10.71
C LYS A 173 -32.27 -1.74 -9.58
N GLN A 174 -32.39 -3.01 -9.17
CA GLN A 174 -31.52 -3.60 -8.14
C GLN A 174 -30.04 -3.61 -8.58
N MET A 175 -29.76 -3.96 -9.83
CA MET A 175 -28.41 -3.88 -10.40
C MET A 175 -27.87 -2.44 -10.44
N HIS A 176 -28.71 -1.48 -10.84
CA HIS A 176 -28.32 -0.07 -10.88
C HIS A 176 -28.02 0.49 -9.48
N ALA A 177 -28.87 0.20 -8.50
CA ALA A 177 -28.66 0.64 -7.12
C ALA A 177 -27.35 0.08 -6.52
N LEU A 178 -26.99 -1.18 -6.83
CA LEU A 178 -25.71 -1.75 -6.40
C LEU A 178 -24.53 -1.02 -7.05
N ARG A 179 -24.63 -0.67 -8.34
CA ARG A 179 -23.59 0.04 -9.08
C ARG A 179 -23.39 1.48 -8.60
N GLU A 180 -24.43 2.15 -8.12
CA GLU A 180 -24.31 3.53 -7.61
C GLU A 180 -23.79 3.60 -6.17
N LYS A 181 -23.87 2.49 -5.42
CA LYS A 181 -23.39 2.41 -4.04
C LYS A 181 -21.84 2.38 -3.94
N TRP A 182 -21.15 2.04 -5.02
CA TRP A 182 -19.69 1.82 -5.07
C TRP A 182 -19.06 2.52 -6.27
#